data_AF-A0A8T5Y425-F1
#
_entry.id   AF-A0A8T5Y425-F1
#
_cell.length_a   1.000
_cell.length_b   1.000
_cell.length_c   1.000
_cell.angle_alpha   90.00
_cell.angle_beta   90.00
_cell.angle_gamma   90.00
#
_symmetry.space_group_name_H-M   'P 1'
#
loop_
_entity.id
_entity.type
_entity.pdbx_description
1 polymer ?
#
loop_
_entity_poly.entity_id
_entity_poly.type
_entity_poly.pdbx_seq_one_letter_code
_entity_poly.pdbx_strand_id
1 'polypeptide(L)'
;MKEMLLVLNKDEHTVSYIETQTGQTLKTISVDQNPHEVAITRDGRRSYVTSSGGNSVSVFDNETLEMVGHITHPEFKFPHGVGLNSSEDTLWIASTYANTVFLIDTKEFKVRKTIPTYQELVHMIYFSPDRKKVYVPNIGSNNITLFDAESESIITHFPVGRGPEGAAAHPDGKRLFVANQDEDSLHIYNLDDLSLAVKLRLGRCPIRLIFSPDGRYALIPNREGDCVSVVDTNLQREIKRIPVGIWPGGTVFNAAGTVAWVANNKTNDISVIDVQSLQEVDRIPAGIHPDGIGYIPGDGE
;
A
#
# COMPACT_ATOMS: atom_id res chain seq x y z
N MET A 1 5.61 -17.14 -14.76
CA MET A 1 6.51 -16.16 -14.17
C MET A 1 7.20 -16.72 -12.94
N LYS A 2 8.39 -16.20 -12.61
CA LYS A 2 9.02 -16.42 -11.31
C LYS A 2 8.25 -15.63 -10.24
N GLU A 3 8.27 -16.12 -9.00
CA GLU A 3 7.83 -15.33 -7.84
C GLU A 3 8.81 -14.16 -7.62
N MET A 4 8.29 -12.94 -7.57
CA MET A 4 9.12 -11.73 -7.57
C MET A 4 8.57 -10.64 -6.66
N LEU A 5 9.45 -9.73 -6.27
CA LEU A 5 9.11 -8.44 -5.69
C LEU A 5 9.29 -7.36 -6.75
N LEU A 6 8.30 -6.47 -6.85
CA LEU A 6 8.44 -5.19 -7.54
C LEU A 6 8.77 -4.11 -6.50
N VAL A 7 9.97 -3.54 -6.56
CA VAL A 7 10.49 -2.63 -5.54
C VAL A 7 10.69 -1.24 -6.14
N LEU A 8 10.13 -0.23 -5.49
CA LEU A 8 10.16 1.15 -5.96
C LEU A 8 11.29 1.93 -5.28
N ASN A 9 12.35 2.23 -6.03
CA ASN A 9 13.53 2.94 -5.52
C ASN A 9 13.33 4.45 -5.70
N LYS A 10 12.89 5.11 -4.63
CA LYS A 10 12.31 6.45 -4.66
C LYS A 10 13.26 7.53 -5.19
N ASP A 11 14.51 7.51 -4.74
CA ASP A 11 15.50 8.54 -5.07
C ASP A 11 16.39 8.18 -6.27
N GLU A 12 16.33 6.94 -6.73
CA GLU A 12 16.90 6.54 -8.02
C GLU A 12 15.91 6.72 -9.18
N HIS A 13 14.62 6.88 -8.88
CA HIS A 13 13.55 6.96 -9.88
C HIS A 13 13.54 5.69 -10.74
N THR A 14 13.61 4.53 -10.08
CA THR A 14 13.61 3.23 -10.73
C THR A 14 12.65 2.25 -10.05
N VAL A 15 12.28 1.23 -10.81
CA VAL A 15 11.58 0.03 -10.34
C VAL A 15 12.50 -1.17 -10.54
N SER A 16 12.67 -2.00 -9.52
CA SER A 16 13.46 -3.23 -9.58
C SER A 16 12.58 -4.47 -9.43
N TYR A 17 12.77 -5.45 -10.30
CA TYR A 17 12.22 -6.79 -10.17
C TYR A 17 13.25 -7.68 -9.49
N ILE A 18 12.91 -8.23 -8.32
CA ILE A 18 13.82 -9.04 -7.51
C ILE A 18 13.19 -10.42 -7.30
N GLU A 19 13.93 -11.49 -7.60
CA GLU A 19 13.48 -12.86 -7.34
C GLU A 19 13.47 -13.14 -5.84
N THR A 20 12.33 -13.61 -5.32
CA THR A 20 12.10 -13.79 -3.87
C THR A 20 13.03 -14.84 -3.26
N GLN A 21 13.33 -15.92 -3.99
CA GLN A 21 14.10 -17.06 -3.48
C GLN A 21 15.60 -16.79 -3.38
N THR A 22 16.14 -15.96 -4.27
CA THR A 22 17.58 -15.73 -4.40
C THR A 22 18.00 -14.32 -3.99
N GLY A 23 17.05 -13.38 -3.90
CA GLY A 23 17.33 -11.96 -3.72
C GLY A 23 17.98 -11.32 -4.95
N GLN A 24 18.05 -12.03 -6.09
CA GLN A 24 18.69 -11.52 -7.29
C GLN A 24 17.79 -10.50 -8.00
N THR A 25 18.31 -9.30 -8.22
CA THR A 25 17.68 -8.32 -9.12
C THR A 25 17.75 -8.80 -10.56
N LEU A 26 16.57 -9.05 -11.14
CA LEU A 26 16.41 -9.53 -12.52
C LEU A 26 16.43 -8.38 -13.54
N LYS A 27 15.82 -7.24 -13.18
CA LYS A 27 15.74 -6.06 -14.04
C LYS A 27 15.50 -4.80 -13.20
N THR A 28 16.11 -3.69 -13.61
CA THR A 28 15.81 -2.36 -13.08
C THR A 28 15.42 -1.45 -14.24
N ILE A 29 14.33 -0.70 -14.08
CA ILE A 29 13.73 0.12 -15.14
C ILE A 29 13.54 1.54 -14.59
N SER A 30 13.99 2.54 -15.35
CA SER A 30 13.76 3.95 -15.01
C SER A 30 12.29 4.34 -15.16
N VAL A 31 11.82 5.16 -14.22
CA VAL A 31 10.49 5.75 -14.18
C VAL A 31 10.62 7.24 -13.85
N ASP A 32 9.49 7.94 -13.79
CA ASP A 32 9.50 9.34 -13.39
C ASP A 32 9.84 9.50 -11.89
N GLN A 33 10.04 10.75 -11.49
CA GLN A 33 10.54 11.10 -10.17
C GLN A 33 9.66 10.53 -9.04
N ASN A 34 10.31 9.96 -8.03
CA ASN A 34 9.71 9.52 -6.77
C ASN A 34 8.62 8.44 -6.94
N PRO A 35 8.95 7.24 -7.47
CA PRO A 35 8.01 6.12 -7.48
C PRO A 35 7.66 5.72 -6.04
N HIS A 36 6.37 5.61 -5.73
CA HIS A 36 5.91 5.59 -4.34
C HIS A 36 4.97 4.44 -3.98
N GLU A 37 3.97 4.13 -4.81
CA GLU A 37 3.04 3.03 -4.58
C GLU A 37 2.84 2.18 -5.84
N VAL A 38 2.43 0.93 -5.64
CA VAL A 38 2.14 -0.01 -6.72
C VAL A 38 0.81 -0.73 -6.49
N ALA A 39 0.01 -0.84 -7.55
CA ALA A 39 -1.09 -1.80 -7.64
C ALA A 39 -0.74 -2.88 -8.66
N ILE A 40 -0.96 -4.14 -8.30
CA ILE A 40 -0.69 -5.31 -9.15
C ILE A 40 -2.02 -6.01 -9.44
N THR A 41 -2.22 -6.47 -10.67
CA THR A 41 -3.39 -7.28 -11.02
C THR A 41 -3.37 -8.63 -10.30
N ARG A 42 -4.53 -9.23 -10.05
CA ARG A 42 -4.62 -10.50 -9.30
C ARG A 42 -3.85 -11.64 -9.96
N ASP A 43 -3.77 -11.66 -11.28
CA ASP A 43 -3.00 -12.63 -12.06
C ASP A 43 -1.48 -12.33 -12.04
N GLY A 44 -1.05 -11.26 -11.38
CA GLY A 44 0.34 -10.84 -11.30
C GLY A 44 0.90 -10.30 -12.61
N ARG A 45 0.12 -10.17 -13.69
CA ARG A 45 0.66 -9.86 -15.03
C ARG A 45 0.88 -8.38 -15.29
N ARG A 46 0.16 -7.49 -14.60
CA ARG A 46 0.35 -6.04 -14.75
C ARG A 46 0.59 -5.34 -13.43
N SER A 47 1.45 -4.33 -13.47
CA SER A 47 1.68 -3.41 -12.36
C SER A 47 1.44 -1.96 -12.77
N TYR A 48 0.91 -1.16 -11.87
CA TYR A 48 0.69 0.28 -12.02
C TYR A 48 1.47 0.99 -10.91
N VAL A 49 2.47 1.77 -11.27
CA VAL A 49 3.39 2.44 -10.33
C VAL A 49 3.13 3.94 -10.36
N THR A 50 2.76 4.52 -9.23
CA THR A 50 2.64 5.98 -9.10
C THR A 50 4.02 6.60 -8.90
N SER A 51 4.33 7.62 -9.69
CA SER A 51 5.52 8.47 -9.53
C SER A 51 5.08 9.83 -9.01
N SER A 52 5.10 10.01 -7.68
CA SER A 52 4.48 11.15 -7.02
C SER A 52 5.16 12.48 -7.39
N GLY A 53 6.48 12.49 -7.49
CA GLY A 53 7.25 13.66 -7.93
C GLY A 53 7.12 13.91 -9.43
N GLY A 54 6.95 12.84 -10.21
CA GLY A 54 6.76 12.87 -11.65
C GLY A 54 5.35 13.26 -12.11
N ASN A 55 4.38 13.28 -11.21
CA ASN A 55 2.96 13.46 -11.54
C ASN A 55 2.48 12.50 -12.63
N SER A 56 2.82 11.22 -12.50
CA SER A 56 2.51 10.21 -13.52
C SER A 56 2.30 8.82 -12.92
N VAL A 57 1.88 7.88 -13.78
CA VAL A 57 1.77 6.46 -13.49
C VAL A 57 2.43 5.67 -14.61
N SER A 58 3.36 4.80 -14.27
CA SER A 58 3.95 3.85 -15.22
C SER A 58 3.20 2.52 -15.16
N VAL A 59 2.93 1.91 -16.31
CA VAL A 59 2.27 0.60 -16.43
C VAL A 59 3.28 -0.41 -16.92
N PHE A 60 3.36 -1.55 -16.25
CA PHE A 60 4.30 -2.62 -16.56
C PHE A 60 3.59 -3.91 -16.94
N ASP A 61 4.18 -4.63 -17.88
CA ASP A 61 3.95 -6.05 -18.12
C ASP A 61 4.99 -6.84 -17.32
N ASN A 62 4.53 -7.66 -16.39
CA ASN A 62 5.38 -8.41 -15.46
C ASN A 62 5.87 -9.74 -16.07
N GLU A 63 5.34 -10.18 -17.21
CA GLU A 63 5.85 -11.34 -17.95
C GLU A 63 7.10 -10.95 -18.75
N THR A 64 7.04 -9.81 -19.46
CA THR A 64 8.17 -9.29 -20.26
C THR A 64 9.12 -8.41 -19.44
N LEU A 65 8.68 -7.98 -18.25
CA LEU A 65 9.36 -7.00 -17.40
C LEU A 65 9.57 -5.67 -18.15
N GLU A 66 8.56 -5.19 -18.87
CA GLU A 66 8.68 -3.97 -19.68
C GLU A 66 7.63 -2.94 -19.28
N MET A 67 7.97 -1.66 -19.43
CA MET A 67 6.99 -0.59 -19.31
C MET A 67 6.16 -0.54 -20.60
N VAL A 68 4.85 -0.76 -20.47
CA VAL A 68 3.89 -0.86 -21.59
C VAL A 68 2.90 0.30 -21.64
N GLY A 69 2.93 1.20 -20.64
CA GLY A 69 2.07 2.37 -20.60
C GLY A 69 2.61 3.47 -19.70
N HIS A 70 2.14 4.68 -19.94
CA HIS A 70 2.47 5.87 -19.18
C HIS A 70 1.24 6.77 -19.13
N ILE A 71 0.80 7.14 -17.93
CA ILE A 71 -0.44 7.88 -17.70
C ILE A 71 -0.08 9.20 -17.02
N THR A 72 -0.58 10.29 -17.57
CA THR A 72 -0.46 11.64 -17.00
C THR A 72 -1.81 12.34 -17.05
N HIS A 73 -1.98 13.35 -16.20
CA HIS A 73 -3.16 14.21 -16.22
C HIS A 73 -2.76 15.63 -15.79
N PRO A 74 -3.29 16.71 -16.41
CA PRO A 74 -2.92 18.09 -16.06
C PRO A 74 -3.18 18.46 -14.60
N GLU A 75 -4.13 17.78 -13.95
CA GLU A 75 -4.50 18.01 -12.55
C GLU A 75 -3.81 17.07 -11.56
N PHE A 76 -2.95 16.16 -12.02
CA PHE A 76 -2.13 15.37 -11.09
C PHE A 76 -1.21 16.31 -10.31
N LYS A 77 -1.28 16.18 -8.99
CA LYS A 77 -0.43 16.87 -8.04
C LYS A 77 -0.10 15.90 -6.93
N PHE A 78 1.04 15.22 -7.09
CA PHE A 78 1.50 14.18 -6.19
C PHE A 78 0.55 12.96 -6.16
N PRO A 79 0.36 12.26 -7.29
CA PRO A 79 -0.36 10.99 -7.30
C PRO A 79 0.39 9.99 -6.41
N HIS A 80 -0.33 9.41 -5.45
CA HIS A 80 0.28 8.66 -4.35
C HIS A 80 -0.38 7.28 -4.24
N GLY A 81 -1.41 7.11 -3.41
CA GLY A 81 -2.15 5.87 -3.28
C GLY A 81 -2.79 5.39 -4.57
N VAL A 82 -2.67 4.08 -4.83
CA VAL A 82 -3.21 3.44 -6.03
C VAL A 82 -3.89 2.12 -5.71
N GLY A 83 -4.98 1.80 -6.40
CA GLY A 83 -5.67 0.51 -6.25
C GLY A 83 -6.56 0.19 -7.44
N LEU A 84 -6.91 -1.09 -7.61
CA LEU A 84 -7.76 -1.57 -8.71
C LEU A 84 -9.17 -1.90 -8.20
N ASN A 85 -10.20 -1.63 -9.01
CA ASN A 85 -11.56 -2.07 -8.70
C ASN A 85 -11.72 -3.61 -8.82
N SER A 86 -12.94 -4.12 -8.63
CA SER A 86 -13.17 -5.57 -8.64
C SER A 86 -12.88 -6.23 -9.98
N SER A 87 -13.24 -5.60 -11.10
CA SER A 87 -13.01 -6.11 -12.46
C SER A 87 -11.61 -5.81 -13.01
N GLU A 88 -10.81 -5.00 -12.30
CA GLU A 88 -9.48 -4.54 -12.71
C GLU A 88 -9.46 -3.76 -14.04
N ASP A 89 -10.65 -3.28 -14.47
CA ASP A 89 -10.82 -2.37 -15.61
C ASP A 89 -10.61 -0.89 -15.22
N THR A 90 -10.56 -0.60 -13.92
CA THR A 90 -10.44 0.77 -13.40
C THR A 90 -9.38 0.85 -12.31
N LEU A 91 -8.39 1.71 -12.55
CA LEU A 91 -7.40 2.13 -11.56
C LEU A 91 -7.89 3.38 -10.82
N TRP A 92 -7.83 3.36 -9.50
CA TRP A 92 -8.15 4.46 -8.60
C TRP A 92 -6.85 5.06 -8.08
N ILE A 93 -6.71 6.39 -8.15
CA ILE A 93 -5.52 7.10 -7.67
C ILE A 93 -5.93 8.25 -6.77
N ALA A 94 -5.38 8.29 -5.56
CA ALA A 94 -5.40 9.46 -4.70
C ALA A 94 -4.26 10.41 -5.09
N SER A 95 -4.60 11.65 -5.40
CA SER A 95 -3.62 12.70 -5.72
C SER A 95 -3.57 13.70 -4.58
N THR A 96 -2.47 13.67 -3.81
CA THR A 96 -2.42 14.24 -2.47
C THR A 96 -2.59 15.74 -2.43
N TYR A 97 -1.88 16.48 -3.28
CA TYR A 97 -2.01 17.94 -3.30
C TYR A 97 -3.12 18.43 -4.24
N ALA A 98 -3.75 17.52 -4.99
CA ALA A 98 -4.98 17.81 -5.72
C ALA A 98 -6.25 17.56 -4.88
N ASN A 99 -6.12 16.90 -3.73
CA ASN A 99 -7.24 16.52 -2.86
C ASN A 99 -8.36 15.76 -3.60
N THR A 100 -7.97 14.97 -4.60
CA THR A 100 -8.88 14.39 -5.61
C THR A 100 -8.54 12.93 -5.86
N VAL A 101 -9.57 12.11 -6.05
CA VAL A 101 -9.45 10.72 -6.53
C VAL A 101 -9.68 10.70 -8.05
N PHE A 102 -8.79 10.05 -8.79
CA PHE A 102 -8.85 9.90 -10.24
C PHE A 102 -9.16 8.45 -10.60
N LEU A 103 -10.12 8.24 -11.51
CA LEU A 103 -10.45 6.93 -12.06
C LEU A 103 -9.95 6.82 -13.49
N ILE A 104 -9.21 5.76 -13.77
CA ILE A 104 -8.46 5.58 -15.01
C ILE A 104 -8.85 4.25 -15.62
N ASP A 105 -9.20 4.26 -16.90
CA ASP A 105 -9.45 3.03 -17.67
C ASP A 105 -8.13 2.28 -17.88
N THR A 106 -8.08 1.01 -17.47
CA THR A 106 -6.84 0.20 -17.51
C THR A 106 -6.51 -0.37 -18.89
N LYS A 107 -7.43 -0.26 -19.85
CA LYS A 107 -7.22 -0.64 -21.25
C LYS A 107 -6.76 0.54 -22.09
N GLU A 108 -7.36 1.71 -21.89
CA GLU A 108 -7.07 2.92 -22.64
C GLU A 108 -5.96 3.78 -22.02
N PHE A 109 -5.63 3.53 -20.74
CA PHE A 109 -4.66 4.32 -19.97
C PHE A 109 -5.01 5.81 -19.89
N LYS A 110 -6.30 6.10 -19.73
CA LYS A 110 -6.84 7.47 -19.68
C LYS A 110 -7.71 7.68 -18.46
N VAL A 111 -7.57 8.86 -17.86
CA VAL A 111 -8.48 9.33 -16.81
C VAL A 111 -9.87 9.48 -17.43
N ARG A 112 -10.85 8.77 -16.87
CA ARG A 112 -12.27 8.84 -17.28
C ARG A 112 -13.14 9.63 -16.32
N LYS A 113 -12.70 9.78 -15.07
CA LYS A 113 -13.45 10.52 -14.03
C LYS A 113 -12.50 11.08 -12.97
N THR A 114 -12.84 12.25 -12.45
CA THR A 114 -12.18 12.87 -11.30
C THR A 114 -13.22 13.14 -10.22
N ILE A 115 -12.86 12.93 -8.95
CA ILE A 115 -13.75 13.06 -7.81
C ILE A 115 -13.04 13.87 -6.72
N PRO A 116 -13.31 15.18 -6.63
CA PRO A 116 -12.83 16.00 -5.51
C PRO A 116 -13.38 15.43 -4.20
N THR A 117 -12.49 15.17 -3.25
CA THR A 117 -12.90 14.62 -1.93
C THR A 117 -13.37 15.69 -0.97
N TYR A 118 -13.01 16.95 -1.24
CA TYR A 118 -13.16 18.09 -0.32
C TYR A 118 -12.45 17.92 1.03
N GLN A 119 -11.45 17.04 1.08
CA GLN A 119 -10.57 16.82 2.23
C GLN A 119 -9.15 17.29 1.93
N GLU A 120 -8.28 17.32 2.93
CA GLU A 120 -6.89 17.80 2.82
C GLU A 120 -5.89 16.65 2.93
N LEU A 121 -4.90 16.66 2.03
CA LEU A 121 -3.83 15.66 1.94
C LEU A 121 -4.39 14.24 1.82
N VAL A 122 -5.26 14.05 0.82
CA VAL A 122 -5.79 12.73 0.42
C VAL A 122 -4.63 11.80 0.08
N HIS A 123 -4.54 10.62 0.67
CA HIS A 123 -3.28 9.86 0.60
C HIS A 123 -3.38 8.51 -0.09
N MET A 124 -3.93 7.51 0.60
CA MET A 124 -3.94 6.12 0.14
C MET A 124 -5.28 5.69 -0.44
N ILE A 125 -5.28 4.60 -1.21
CA ILE A 125 -6.49 3.94 -1.72
C ILE A 125 -6.55 2.52 -1.14
N TYR A 126 -7.58 2.22 -0.36
CA TYR A 126 -7.75 0.88 0.23
C TYR A 126 -9.14 0.32 -0.07
N PHE A 127 -9.21 -0.75 -0.86
CA PHE A 127 -10.46 -1.45 -1.12
C PHE A 127 -10.84 -2.36 0.05
N SER A 128 -12.14 -2.52 0.31
CA SER A 128 -12.65 -3.62 1.13
C SER A 128 -12.30 -4.98 0.51
N PRO A 129 -12.30 -6.10 1.28
CA PRO A 129 -12.01 -7.43 0.74
C PRO A 129 -12.92 -7.83 -0.44
N ASP A 130 -14.20 -7.45 -0.40
CA ASP A 130 -15.16 -7.66 -1.48
C ASP A 130 -15.09 -6.59 -2.59
N ARG A 131 -14.19 -5.60 -2.44
CA ARG A 131 -13.94 -4.45 -3.31
C ARG A 131 -15.16 -3.58 -3.60
N LYS A 132 -16.19 -3.62 -2.76
CA LYS A 132 -17.40 -2.78 -2.90
C LYS A 132 -17.27 -1.41 -2.23
N LYS A 133 -16.32 -1.26 -1.31
CA LYS A 133 -16.03 0.01 -0.62
C LYS A 133 -14.57 0.39 -0.83
N VAL A 134 -14.31 1.70 -0.82
CA VAL A 134 -12.96 2.26 -0.84
C VAL A 134 -12.79 3.21 0.33
N TYR A 135 -11.77 2.96 1.14
CA TYR A 135 -11.37 3.80 2.27
C TYR A 135 -10.17 4.63 1.84
N VAL A 136 -10.32 5.94 1.88
CA VAL A 136 -9.29 6.90 1.46
C VAL A 136 -8.91 7.76 2.67
N PRO A 137 -7.73 7.51 3.28
CA PRO A 137 -7.23 8.32 4.39
C PRO A 137 -6.89 9.73 3.94
N ASN A 138 -7.32 10.72 4.71
CA ASN A 138 -7.01 12.12 4.48
C ASN A 138 -6.14 12.61 5.65
N ILE A 139 -4.83 12.69 5.42
CA ILE A 139 -3.85 12.97 6.46
C ILE A 139 -4.15 14.33 7.12
N GLY A 140 -4.40 15.36 6.31
CA GLY A 140 -4.61 16.73 6.79
C GLY A 140 -5.96 16.93 7.49
N SER A 141 -6.97 16.15 7.10
CA SER A 141 -8.33 16.25 7.66
C SER A 141 -8.60 15.31 8.83
N ASN A 142 -7.66 14.43 9.19
CA ASN A 142 -7.82 13.45 10.29
C ASN A 142 -9.10 12.62 10.19
N ASN A 143 -9.46 12.22 8.96
CA ASN A 143 -10.67 11.45 8.68
C ASN A 143 -10.42 10.47 7.51
N ILE A 144 -11.38 9.58 7.28
CA ILE A 144 -11.43 8.70 6.10
C ILE A 144 -12.59 9.15 5.22
N THR A 145 -12.35 9.28 3.91
CA THR A 145 -13.41 9.32 2.91
C THR A 145 -13.79 7.89 2.54
N LEU A 146 -15.06 7.54 2.73
CA LEU A 146 -15.62 6.24 2.37
C LEU A 146 -16.39 6.36 1.05
N PHE A 147 -15.97 5.61 0.04
CA PHE A 147 -16.65 5.53 -1.24
C PHE A 147 -17.43 4.23 -1.39
N ASP A 148 -18.50 4.32 -2.18
CA ASP A 148 -19.09 3.17 -2.86
C ASP A 148 -18.35 2.94 -4.18
N ALA A 149 -17.76 1.75 -4.33
CA ALA A 149 -16.89 1.45 -5.46
C ALA A 149 -17.67 1.22 -6.77
N GLU A 150 -18.91 0.72 -6.69
CA GLU A 150 -19.75 0.42 -7.84
C GLU A 150 -20.34 1.69 -8.45
N SER A 151 -20.96 2.53 -7.61
CA SER A 151 -21.51 3.81 -8.05
C SER A 151 -20.45 4.92 -8.16
N GLU A 152 -19.21 4.65 -7.70
CA GLU A 152 -18.08 5.58 -7.70
C GLU A 152 -18.44 6.93 -7.06
N SER A 153 -19.03 6.85 -5.88
CA SER A 153 -19.58 8.01 -5.17
C SER A 153 -19.12 8.03 -3.71
N ILE A 154 -18.98 9.22 -3.13
CA ILE A 154 -18.67 9.38 -1.71
C ILE A 154 -19.93 9.04 -0.91
N ILE A 155 -19.80 8.09 0.02
CA ILE A 155 -20.85 7.75 0.99
C ILE A 155 -20.81 8.72 2.15
N THR A 156 -19.64 8.89 2.76
CA THR A 156 -19.45 9.77 3.92
C THR A 156 -17.97 10.06 4.17
N HIS A 157 -17.70 11.03 5.04
CA HIS A 157 -16.42 11.20 5.71
C HIS A 157 -16.63 10.92 7.21
N PHE A 158 -15.74 10.17 7.85
CA PHE A 158 -15.82 9.91 9.28
C PHE A 158 -14.47 10.14 9.99
N PRO A 159 -14.48 10.77 11.17
CA PRO A 159 -13.26 11.17 11.86
C PRO A 159 -12.49 9.95 12.38
N VAL A 160 -11.16 10.06 12.38
CA VAL A 160 -10.26 9.06 12.96
C VAL A 160 -9.19 9.71 13.84
N GLY A 161 -8.06 9.03 14.10
CA GLY A 161 -6.93 9.64 14.80
C GLY A 161 -6.17 10.63 13.91
N ARG A 162 -5.12 11.26 14.45
CA ARG A 162 -4.35 12.27 13.70
C ARG A 162 -3.38 11.67 12.68
N GLY A 163 -3.33 12.28 11.50
CA GLY A 163 -2.47 11.86 10.40
C GLY A 163 -2.74 10.43 9.92
N PRO A 164 -3.98 10.06 9.58
CA PRO A 164 -4.28 8.71 9.11
C PRO A 164 -3.59 8.46 7.77
N GLU A 165 -2.65 7.51 7.73
CA GLU A 165 -1.94 7.14 6.50
C GLU A 165 -2.32 5.74 6.04
N GLY A 166 -2.14 4.76 6.92
CA GLY A 166 -2.52 3.37 6.67
C GLY A 166 -3.97 3.12 7.07
N ALA A 167 -4.74 2.47 6.21
CA ALA A 167 -6.03 1.90 6.56
C ALA A 167 -6.20 0.54 5.88
N ALA A 168 -6.82 -0.43 6.53
CA ALA A 168 -7.26 -1.65 5.83
C ALA A 168 -8.48 -2.26 6.50
N ALA A 169 -9.43 -2.68 5.68
CA ALA A 169 -10.56 -3.48 6.16
C ALA A 169 -10.09 -4.91 6.38
N HIS A 170 -10.38 -5.45 7.56
CA HIS A 170 -10.02 -6.81 7.92
C HIS A 170 -10.72 -7.82 7.00
N PRO A 171 -10.12 -8.98 6.66
CA PRO A 171 -10.72 -9.97 5.76
C PRO A 171 -12.11 -10.48 6.16
N ASP A 172 -12.49 -10.38 7.43
CA ASP A 172 -13.85 -10.67 7.92
C ASP A 172 -14.93 -9.68 7.44
N GLY A 173 -14.54 -8.54 6.85
CA GLY A 173 -15.43 -7.49 6.36
C GLY A 173 -16.12 -6.66 7.45
N LYS A 174 -15.76 -6.84 8.73
CA LYS A 174 -16.47 -6.23 9.86
C LYS A 174 -15.71 -5.09 10.53
N ARG A 175 -14.40 -5.01 10.30
CA ARG A 175 -13.53 -4.08 11.04
C ARG A 175 -12.63 -3.31 10.10
N LEU A 176 -12.39 -2.04 10.41
CA LEU A 176 -11.40 -1.20 9.75
C LEU A 176 -10.29 -0.85 10.74
N PHE A 177 -9.05 -1.11 10.33
CA PHE A 177 -7.86 -0.78 11.09
C PHE A 177 -7.25 0.47 10.47
N VAL A 178 -6.94 1.48 11.27
CA VAL A 178 -6.41 2.78 10.82
C VAL A 178 -5.16 3.14 11.62
N ALA A 179 -4.01 3.20 10.95
CA ALA A 179 -2.74 3.66 11.50
C ALA A 179 -2.67 5.20 11.40
N ASN A 180 -2.51 5.84 12.56
CA ASN A 180 -2.51 7.29 12.73
C ASN A 180 -1.08 7.73 13.08
N GLN A 181 -0.37 8.27 12.07
CA GLN A 181 1.07 8.45 12.14
C GLN A 181 1.48 9.52 13.16
N ASP A 182 0.68 10.56 13.34
CA ASP A 182 0.95 11.69 14.25
C ASP A 182 0.56 11.39 15.72
N GLU A 183 0.03 10.18 15.98
CA GLU A 183 -0.35 9.73 17.33
C GLU A 183 0.37 8.44 17.76
N ASP A 184 1.24 7.87 16.93
CA ASP A 184 1.87 6.57 17.17
C ASP A 184 0.83 5.50 17.54
N SER A 185 -0.31 5.45 16.85
CA SER A 185 -1.46 4.63 17.26
C SER A 185 -2.18 3.91 16.13
N LEU A 186 -2.84 2.81 16.50
CA LEU A 186 -3.78 2.08 15.68
C LEU A 186 -5.17 2.20 16.28
N HIS A 187 -6.13 2.62 15.48
CA HIS A 187 -7.54 2.64 15.83
C HIS A 187 -8.27 1.55 15.06
N ILE A 188 -9.14 0.80 15.73
CA ILE A 188 -9.98 -0.25 15.13
C ILE A 188 -11.44 0.21 15.21
N TYR A 189 -12.12 0.27 14.07
CA TYR A 189 -13.51 0.69 13.95
C TYR A 189 -14.40 -0.48 13.55
N ASN A 190 -15.63 -0.51 14.05
CA ASN A 190 -16.68 -1.40 13.56
C ASN A 190 -17.22 -0.84 12.24
N LEU A 191 -17.36 -1.68 11.21
CA LEU A 191 -17.81 -1.23 9.89
C LEU A 191 -19.33 -1.10 9.76
N ASP A 192 -20.09 -1.72 10.68
CA ASP A 192 -21.56 -1.64 10.68
C ASP A 192 -22.05 -0.22 11.00
N ASP A 193 -21.38 0.47 11.92
CA ASP A 193 -21.78 1.79 12.42
C ASP A 193 -20.64 2.84 12.47
N LEU A 194 -19.45 2.48 12.00
CA LEU A 194 -18.23 3.31 12.00
C LEU A 194 -17.79 3.76 13.42
N SER A 195 -18.20 3.05 14.46
CA SER A 195 -17.80 3.35 15.84
C SER A 195 -16.37 2.89 16.14
N LEU A 196 -15.62 3.69 16.90
CA LEU A 196 -14.30 3.33 17.40
C LEU A 196 -14.42 2.24 18.46
N ALA A 197 -13.87 1.06 18.21
CA ALA A 197 -13.89 -0.08 19.12
C ALA A 197 -12.64 -0.15 20.00
N VAL A 198 -11.46 0.05 19.43
CA VAL A 198 -10.17 -0.12 20.13
C VAL A 198 -9.17 0.96 19.72
N LYS A 199 -8.39 1.43 20.69
CA LYS A 199 -7.19 2.26 20.47
C LYS A 199 -5.97 1.55 21.04
N LEU A 200 -4.95 1.34 20.21
CA LEU A 200 -3.67 0.74 20.59
C LEU A 200 -2.55 1.75 20.34
N ARG A 201 -1.57 1.79 21.24
CA ARG A 201 -0.29 2.47 20.98
C ARG A 201 0.62 1.52 20.20
N LEU A 202 1.27 2.02 19.15
CA LEU A 202 2.21 1.29 18.31
C LEU A 202 3.65 1.81 18.51
N GLY A 203 4.55 1.44 17.59
CA GLY A 203 5.82 2.11 17.40
C GLY A 203 5.65 3.52 16.82
N ARG A 204 6.77 4.22 16.61
CA ARG A 204 6.77 5.62 16.17
C ARG A 204 6.45 5.77 14.69
N CYS A 205 5.56 6.70 14.34
CA CYS A 205 5.12 7.00 12.97
C CYS A 205 4.66 5.73 12.23
N PRO A 206 3.59 5.05 12.71
CA PRO A 206 3.02 3.91 12.02
C PRO A 206 2.43 4.36 10.69
N ILE A 207 2.91 3.76 9.62
CA ILE A 207 2.49 4.03 8.24
C ILE A 207 2.03 2.74 7.59
N ARG A 208 1.13 2.86 6.60
CA ARG A 208 0.51 1.70 5.91
C ARG A 208 -0.05 0.67 6.92
N LEU A 209 -0.65 -0.40 6.43
CA LEU A 209 -1.05 -1.57 7.21
C LEU A 209 -1.48 -2.65 6.22
N ILE A 210 -1.07 -3.89 6.44
CA ILE A 210 -1.59 -5.04 5.68
C ILE A 210 -1.95 -6.19 6.61
N PHE A 211 -2.91 -7.02 6.19
CA PHE A 211 -3.24 -8.25 6.89
C PHE A 211 -2.51 -9.43 6.26
N SER A 212 -2.16 -10.43 7.07
CA SER A 212 -1.85 -11.76 6.56
C SER A 212 -3.06 -12.30 5.78
N PRO A 213 -2.87 -13.16 4.77
CA PRO A 213 -3.96 -13.71 3.96
C PRO A 213 -5.09 -14.37 4.77
N ASP A 214 -4.76 -15.00 5.89
CA ASP A 214 -5.73 -15.59 6.83
C ASP A 214 -6.42 -14.57 7.77
N GLY A 215 -6.02 -13.30 7.70
CA GLY A 215 -6.50 -12.20 8.53
C GLY A 215 -5.98 -12.19 9.96
N ARG A 216 -5.15 -13.16 10.37
CA ARG A 216 -4.75 -13.31 11.78
C ARG A 216 -3.84 -12.19 12.28
N TYR A 217 -2.92 -11.73 11.44
CA TYR A 217 -1.96 -10.70 11.79
C TYR A 217 -2.18 -9.45 10.95
N ALA A 218 -2.07 -8.28 11.58
CA ALA A 218 -1.80 -7.04 10.89
C ALA A 218 -0.34 -6.66 11.10
N LEU A 219 0.37 -6.36 10.01
CA LEU A 219 1.72 -5.79 10.05
C LEU A 219 1.66 -4.29 9.75
N ILE A 220 2.24 -3.51 10.67
CA ILE A 220 2.27 -2.06 10.59
C ILE A 220 3.73 -1.60 10.70
N PRO A 221 4.36 -1.18 9.59
CA PRO A 221 5.69 -0.60 9.62
C PRO A 221 5.67 0.75 10.35
N ASN A 222 6.57 0.91 11.32
CA ASN A 222 6.70 2.11 12.15
C ASN A 222 7.93 2.84 11.65
N ARG A 223 7.72 3.80 10.77
CA ARG A 223 8.77 4.43 9.98
C ARG A 223 9.86 5.03 10.86
N GLU A 224 9.49 5.79 11.87
CA GLU A 224 10.45 6.43 12.78
C GLU A 224 10.81 5.55 13.99
N GLY A 225 10.26 4.34 14.04
CA GLY A 225 10.53 3.34 15.07
C GLY A 225 11.43 2.20 14.61
N ASP A 226 11.82 2.17 13.33
CA ASP A 226 12.68 1.15 12.71
C ASP A 226 12.23 -0.30 13.03
N CYS A 227 10.92 -0.50 13.10
CA CYS A 227 10.30 -1.78 13.46
C CYS A 227 8.94 -1.98 12.80
N VAL A 228 8.51 -3.24 12.70
CA VAL A 228 7.14 -3.61 12.33
C VAL A 228 6.38 -4.03 13.58
N SER A 229 5.26 -3.36 13.84
CA SER A 229 4.30 -3.75 14.88
C SER A 229 3.46 -4.90 14.34
N VAL A 230 3.37 -5.99 15.11
CA VAL A 230 2.52 -7.15 14.82
C VAL A 230 1.33 -7.11 15.74
N VAL A 231 0.14 -6.93 15.17
CA VAL A 231 -1.13 -6.96 15.90
C VAL A 231 -1.83 -8.27 15.60
N ASP A 232 -2.15 -9.03 16.65
CA ASP A 232 -3.04 -10.18 16.53
C ASP A 232 -4.49 -9.68 16.48
N THR A 233 -5.19 -9.98 15.39
CA THR A 233 -6.51 -9.42 15.11
C THR A 233 -7.61 -10.08 15.94
N ASN A 234 -7.40 -11.29 16.44
CA ASN A 234 -8.34 -11.96 17.34
C ASN A 234 -8.21 -11.41 18.76
N LEU A 235 -6.96 -11.20 19.21
CA LEU A 235 -6.68 -10.61 20.52
C LEU A 235 -6.85 -9.09 20.56
N GLN A 236 -6.90 -8.45 19.39
CA GLN A 236 -6.97 -6.99 19.21
C GLN A 236 -5.90 -6.24 20.01
N ARG A 237 -4.66 -6.74 19.96
CA ARG A 237 -3.52 -6.12 20.64
C ARG A 237 -2.22 -6.34 19.88
N GLU A 238 -1.28 -5.42 20.07
CA GLU A 238 0.09 -5.61 19.64
C GLU A 238 0.74 -6.75 20.44
N ILE A 239 1.25 -7.76 19.74
CA ILE A 239 1.88 -8.93 20.35
C ILE A 239 3.41 -8.92 20.20
N LYS A 240 3.94 -8.14 19.24
CA LYS A 240 5.38 -8.08 18.98
C LYS A 240 5.74 -6.81 18.20
N ARG A 241 6.98 -6.35 18.40
CA ARG A 241 7.69 -5.44 17.48
C ARG A 241 8.88 -6.18 16.91
N ILE A 242 8.95 -6.25 15.59
CA ILE A 242 10.06 -6.88 14.87
C ILE A 242 11.01 -5.76 14.47
N PRO A 243 12.23 -5.67 15.02
CA PRO A 243 13.25 -4.76 14.51
C PRO A 243 13.54 -5.10 13.04
N VAL A 244 13.64 -4.07 12.20
CA VAL A 244 13.96 -4.22 10.77
C VAL A 244 15.01 -3.17 10.37
N GLY A 245 15.14 -2.84 9.09
CA GLY A 245 15.98 -1.73 8.65
C GLY A 245 15.41 -0.37 9.03
N ILE A 246 16.11 0.70 8.65
CA ILE A 246 15.75 2.07 9.03
C ILE A 246 14.68 2.61 8.10
N TRP A 247 13.66 3.24 8.67
CA TRP A 247 12.50 3.79 7.95
C TRP A 247 11.76 2.73 7.12
N PRO A 248 11.22 1.68 7.77
CA PRO A 248 10.42 0.69 7.08
C PRO A 248 9.17 1.34 6.48
N GLY A 249 8.84 0.93 5.26
CA GLY A 249 7.80 1.50 4.39
C GLY A 249 6.84 0.45 3.90
N GLY A 250 6.78 0.24 2.59
CA GLY A 250 5.91 -0.77 1.99
C GLY A 250 6.15 -2.15 2.59
N THR A 251 5.06 -2.89 2.81
CA THR A 251 5.09 -4.25 3.35
C THR A 251 4.17 -5.12 2.51
N VAL A 252 4.57 -6.35 2.19
CA VAL A 252 3.76 -7.34 1.44
C VAL A 252 3.96 -8.75 2.00
N PHE A 253 2.97 -9.62 1.85
CA PHE A 253 3.10 -11.06 2.08
C PHE A 253 3.22 -11.82 0.77
N ASN A 254 3.77 -13.03 0.82
CA ASN A 254 3.51 -14.03 -0.22
C ASN A 254 2.05 -14.53 -0.16
N ALA A 255 1.60 -15.23 -1.20
CA ALA A 255 0.21 -15.73 -1.29
C ALA A 255 -0.17 -16.63 -0.10
N ALA A 256 0.77 -17.45 0.38
CA ALA A 256 0.56 -18.36 1.51
C ALA A 256 0.56 -17.67 2.88
N GLY A 257 1.04 -16.41 2.99
CA GLY A 257 1.14 -15.70 4.25
C GLY A 257 2.24 -16.19 5.19
N THR A 258 3.20 -16.97 4.68
CA THR A 258 4.30 -17.54 5.47
C THR A 258 5.51 -16.63 5.56
N VAL A 259 5.67 -15.74 4.57
CA VAL A 259 6.77 -14.76 4.50
C VAL A 259 6.18 -13.37 4.25
N ALA A 260 6.76 -12.37 4.90
CA ALA A 260 6.51 -10.97 4.60
C ALA A 260 7.81 -10.24 4.24
N TRP A 261 7.72 -9.27 3.34
CA TRP A 261 8.83 -8.39 2.95
C TRP A 261 8.52 -6.95 3.31
N VAL A 262 9.52 -6.24 3.82
CA VAL A 262 9.41 -4.84 4.25
C VAL A 262 10.52 -4.03 3.60
N ALA A 263 10.16 -3.05 2.77
CA ALA A 263 11.12 -2.14 2.18
C ALA A 263 11.63 -1.16 3.25
N ASN A 264 12.94 -1.13 3.48
CA ASN A 264 13.55 -0.22 4.45
C ASN A 264 14.23 0.93 3.72
N ASN A 265 13.61 2.10 3.82
CA ASN A 265 13.98 3.25 3.04
C ASN A 265 15.44 3.65 3.29
N LYS A 266 15.87 3.83 4.54
CA LYS A 266 17.19 4.42 4.81
C LYS A 266 18.35 3.42 4.85
N THR A 267 18.07 2.12 4.88
CA THR A 267 19.10 1.07 4.78
C THR A 267 19.28 0.52 3.37
N ASN A 268 18.42 0.92 2.41
CA ASN A 268 18.48 0.46 1.01
C ASN A 268 18.42 -1.08 0.91
N ASP A 269 17.60 -1.70 1.77
CA ASP A 269 17.42 -3.14 1.83
C ASP A 269 15.94 -3.48 2.08
N ILE A 270 15.62 -4.76 1.98
CA ILE A 270 14.30 -5.32 2.21
C ILE A 270 14.46 -6.38 3.30
N SER A 271 13.78 -6.19 4.43
CA SER A 271 13.73 -7.21 5.48
C SER A 271 12.81 -8.36 5.07
N VAL A 272 13.27 -9.59 5.25
CA VAL A 272 12.48 -10.81 5.08
C VAL A 272 12.04 -11.29 6.45
N ILE A 273 10.72 -11.37 6.66
CA ILE A 273 10.11 -11.76 7.93
C ILE A 273 9.51 -13.15 7.78
N ASP A 274 9.93 -14.08 8.63
CA ASP A 274 9.23 -15.36 8.82
C ASP A 274 8.01 -15.13 9.72
N VAL A 275 6.82 -15.41 9.20
CA VAL A 275 5.54 -15.08 9.86
C VAL A 275 5.24 -16.05 11.00
N GLN A 276 5.78 -17.27 10.97
CA GLN A 276 5.59 -18.25 12.02
C GLN A 276 6.32 -17.85 13.32
N SER A 277 7.59 -17.49 13.22
CA SER A 277 8.43 -17.04 14.35
C SER A 277 8.28 -15.54 14.65
N LEU A 278 7.71 -14.78 13.70
CA LEU A 278 7.60 -13.33 13.72
C LEU A 278 8.99 -12.67 13.87
N GLN A 279 9.98 -13.11 13.11
CA GLN A 279 11.35 -12.59 13.17
C GLN A 279 11.85 -12.19 11.79
N GLU A 280 12.70 -11.18 11.73
CA GLU A 280 13.53 -10.94 10.56
C GLU A 280 14.53 -12.09 10.43
N VAL A 281 14.54 -12.75 9.27
CA VAL A 281 15.38 -13.92 9.00
C VAL A 281 16.44 -13.66 7.93
N ASP A 282 16.26 -12.62 7.10
CA ASP A 282 17.19 -12.25 6.05
C ASP A 282 17.00 -10.79 5.60
N ARG A 283 17.95 -10.27 4.80
CA ARG A 283 17.87 -8.98 4.12
C ARG A 283 18.32 -9.07 2.68
N ILE A 284 17.51 -8.50 1.79
CA ILE A 284 17.80 -8.43 0.36
C ILE A 284 18.22 -6.99 0.01
N PRO A 285 19.37 -6.77 -0.66
CA PRO A 285 19.74 -5.44 -1.14
C PRO A 285 18.70 -4.87 -2.12
N ALA A 286 18.42 -3.57 -2.02
CA ALA A 286 17.55 -2.84 -2.94
C ALA A 286 18.30 -1.65 -3.56
N GLY A 287 17.61 -0.89 -4.42
CA GLY A 287 18.11 0.40 -4.87
C GLY A 287 18.02 1.46 -3.77
N ILE A 288 18.25 2.72 -4.12
CA ILE A 288 18.30 3.81 -3.13
C ILE A 288 16.88 4.21 -2.69
N HIS A 289 16.70 4.22 -1.37
CA HIS A 289 15.47 4.61 -0.70
C HIS A 289 14.23 3.84 -1.18
N PRO A 290 14.21 2.49 -1.06
CA PRO A 290 13.04 1.72 -1.43
C PRO A 290 11.85 2.11 -0.54
N ASP A 291 10.65 2.21 -1.10
CA ASP A 291 9.46 2.62 -0.35
C ASP A 291 8.28 1.70 -0.68
N GLY A 292 7.63 1.88 -1.83
CA GLY A 292 6.59 0.95 -2.29
C GLY A 292 7.20 -0.40 -2.69
N ILE A 293 6.48 -1.47 -2.37
CA ILE A 293 6.85 -2.84 -2.73
C ILE A 293 5.58 -3.61 -3.07
N GLY A 294 5.64 -4.44 -4.11
CA GLY A 294 4.56 -5.29 -4.56
C GLY A 294 5.03 -6.74 -4.69
N TYR A 295 4.15 -7.69 -4.38
CA TYR A 295 4.40 -9.11 -4.57
C TYR A 295 3.78 -9.57 -5.90
N ILE A 296 4.59 -10.21 -6.75
CA ILE A 296 4.17 -10.84 -8.00
C ILE A 296 4.23 -12.36 -7.81
N PRO A 297 3.10 -13.07 -7.80
CA PRO A 297 3.07 -14.52 -7.62
C PRO A 297 3.74 -15.25 -8.80
N GLY A 298 4.28 -16.44 -8.51
CA GLY A 298 4.78 -17.34 -9.55
C GLY A 298 3.65 -18.05 -10.32
N ASP A 299 3.98 -18.75 -11.40
CA ASP A 299 2.97 -19.60 -12.07
C ASP A 299 2.49 -20.71 -11.13
N GLY A 300 1.18 -20.81 -10.91
CA GLY A 300 0.55 -21.89 -10.13
C GLY A 300 0.25 -21.56 -8.66
N GLU A 301 0.42 -20.30 -8.26
CA GLU A 301 0.01 -19.75 -6.96
C GLU A 301 -1.26 -18.89 -7.05
#